data_AF-A0A924QNS5-F1
#
_entry.id   AF-A0A924QNS5-F1
#
_cell.length_a   1.000
_cell.length_b   1.000
_cell.length_c   1.000
_cell.angle_alpha   90.00
_cell.angle_beta   90.00
_cell.angle_gamma   90.00
#
_symmetry.space_group_name_H-M   'P 1'
#
loop_
_entity.id
_entity.type
_entity.pdbx_description
1 polymer ?
#
loop_
_entity_poly.entity_id
_entity_poly.type
_entity_poly.pdbx_seq_one_letter_code
_entity_poly.pdbx_strand_id
1 'polypeptide(L)'
;MNQILRTAFYKHGYLLIIAAVLYTISFVATNYCAYSSSPEKVVKRLEVRLAENENQFNTICFDIPLLKQLTKDSIPNNVAALQQLPFGLFVHILNDVGNPLLTYWNSNQYYIDPQDALKSDGNYYVKKQNGCFELIKKTVQLNGQKVLVSAVIPIRWHYFIENKYLHSNFDGFTNIESQYDISNDADALPVLNANKQVLFKIKAVQEKPFINYDIVTILLRTIAMLLLVIFLNNAALQIQTQQGFAISFMLLLFTVFLLRFATYILPFPFQFSRLGLFDPSVYASNKLHPSLGHLLINSILAFWLIGYYKFNRSPQSKSTYETKTSWQLYCNLIALIVVTLFLANIIRSLVSDSKISFDVTNFFSLNIYSVVSFIILGFIALSYYHIAQILLRPIIQNKLPTLYQLLVVLIAGFIYLTITINAQNTVANLLIIVWLTLFVFIINWRKQDIDLPILQSSFFIFWMMILALCCTIIVSNQNKSVEWEQRKKMAERLAVQSDPNGENLLAIAMANFDNNVLAKNFYRLQSEYTNKYIKDSLVNENFSGYLNKYDT
;
A
#
# COMPACT_ATOMS: atom_id res chain seq x y z
N MET A 1 33.17 30.34 -1.41
CA MET A 1 32.34 29.11 -1.51
C MET A 1 33.16 27.83 -1.29
N ASN A 2 34.27 27.63 -2.01
CA ASN A 2 34.97 26.33 -2.05
C ASN A 2 35.62 25.90 -0.71
N GLN A 3 36.25 26.83 0.03
CA GLN A 3 36.78 26.53 1.37
C GLN A 3 35.69 26.23 2.40
N ILE A 4 34.52 26.88 2.30
CA ILE A 4 33.39 26.73 3.24
C ILE A 4 32.78 25.33 3.12
N LEU A 5 32.51 24.91 1.87
CA LEU A 5 32.05 23.58 1.57
C LEU A 5 33.07 22.53 2.04
N ARG A 6 34.37 22.74 1.81
CA ARG A 6 35.41 21.84 2.32
C ARG A 6 35.38 21.69 3.83
N THR A 7 35.24 22.78 4.58
CA THR A 7 35.18 22.71 6.05
C THR A 7 33.91 22.00 6.55
N ALA A 8 32.77 22.18 5.86
CA ALA A 8 31.54 21.46 6.17
C ALA A 8 31.64 19.96 5.87
N PHE A 9 32.21 19.60 4.72
CA PHE A 9 32.51 18.22 4.38
C PHE A 9 33.53 17.59 5.35
N TYR A 10 34.53 18.34 5.82
CA TYR A 10 35.50 17.81 6.77
C TYR A 10 34.86 17.52 8.14
N LYS A 11 34.00 18.43 8.64
CA LYS A 11 33.36 18.26 9.96
C LYS A 11 32.20 17.25 9.95
N HIS A 12 31.41 17.22 8.89
CA HIS A 12 30.15 16.46 8.84
C HIS A 12 30.10 15.40 7.73
N GLY A 13 31.15 15.26 6.92
CA GLY A 13 31.20 14.33 5.78
C GLY A 13 31.06 12.87 6.18
N TYR A 14 31.38 12.51 7.44
CA TYR A 14 31.13 11.17 7.96
C TYR A 14 29.64 10.77 7.85
N LEU A 15 28.70 11.70 8.02
CA LEU A 15 27.26 11.44 7.84
C LEU A 15 26.93 11.04 6.40
N LEU A 16 27.55 11.73 5.43
CA LEU A 16 27.35 11.45 4.01
C LEU A 16 28.01 10.12 3.61
N ILE A 17 29.19 9.82 4.14
CA ILE A 17 29.86 8.53 3.92
C ILE A 17 29.01 7.40 4.49
N ILE A 18 28.52 7.52 5.73
CA ILE A 18 27.64 6.51 6.33
C ILE A 18 26.36 6.36 5.51
N ALA A 19 25.73 7.47 5.08
CA ALA A 19 24.55 7.41 4.21
C ALA A 19 24.82 6.67 2.90
N ALA A 20 25.97 6.94 2.25
CA ALA A 20 26.39 6.25 1.04
C ALA A 20 26.66 4.76 1.28
N VAL A 21 27.30 4.39 2.40
CA VAL A 21 27.54 3.00 2.80
C VAL A 21 26.22 2.27 3.05
N LEU A 22 25.29 2.86 3.82
CA LEU A 22 23.98 2.25 4.07
C LEU A 22 23.18 2.09 2.77
N TYR A 23 23.23 3.08 1.89
CA TYR A 23 22.57 2.99 0.59
C TYR A 23 23.18 1.88 -0.27
N THR A 24 24.51 1.79 -0.36
CA THR A 24 25.20 0.76 -1.15
C THR A 24 24.94 -0.64 -0.60
N ILE A 25 24.97 -0.83 0.73
CA ILE A 25 24.57 -2.09 1.38
C ILE A 25 23.13 -2.45 0.98
N SER A 26 22.20 -1.50 1.05
CA SER A 26 20.80 -1.73 0.67
C SER A 26 20.67 -2.10 -0.82
N PHE A 27 21.44 -1.44 -1.69
CA PHE A 27 21.42 -1.68 -3.13
C PHE A 27 21.97 -3.07 -3.48
N VAL A 28 23.08 -3.47 -2.85
CA VAL A 28 23.66 -4.80 -3.00
C VAL A 28 22.69 -5.85 -2.48
N ALA A 29 22.10 -5.65 -1.30
CA ALA A 29 21.14 -6.58 -0.72
C ALA A 29 19.91 -6.79 -1.61
N THR A 30 19.32 -5.72 -2.15
CA THR A 30 18.15 -5.81 -3.04
C THR A 30 18.49 -6.53 -4.35
N ASN A 31 19.59 -6.15 -5.00
CA ASN A 31 19.89 -6.63 -6.35
C ASN A 31 20.57 -8.00 -6.37
N TYR A 32 21.33 -8.36 -5.35
CA TYR A 32 22.14 -9.58 -5.34
C TYR A 32 21.75 -10.58 -4.24
N CYS A 33 21.16 -10.15 -3.12
CA CYS A 33 20.91 -11.05 -1.98
C CYS A 33 19.46 -11.52 -1.85
N ALA A 34 18.48 -10.89 -2.49
CA ALA A 34 17.09 -11.34 -2.42
C ALA A 34 16.94 -12.73 -3.09
N TYR A 35 16.09 -13.59 -2.52
CA TYR A 35 15.89 -14.96 -3.01
C TYR A 35 15.20 -15.00 -4.37
N SER A 36 14.43 -13.95 -4.70
CA SER A 36 13.76 -13.77 -5.98
C SER A 36 14.60 -13.02 -7.02
N SER A 37 15.80 -12.55 -6.65
CA SER A 37 16.67 -11.74 -7.52
C SER A 37 17.19 -12.47 -8.75
N SER A 38 17.26 -13.81 -8.71
CA SER A 38 17.73 -14.62 -9.82
C SER A 38 16.86 -15.88 -9.98
N PRO A 39 16.49 -16.25 -11.22
CA PRO A 39 15.69 -17.44 -11.49
C PRO A 39 16.28 -18.72 -10.86
N GLU A 40 17.60 -18.89 -10.87
CA GLU A 40 18.30 -20.05 -10.29
C GLU A 40 18.11 -20.18 -8.77
N LYS A 41 18.10 -19.05 -8.04
CA LYS A 41 17.84 -19.05 -6.60
C LYS A 41 16.39 -19.41 -6.30
N VAL A 42 15.45 -18.99 -7.15
CA VAL A 42 14.04 -19.35 -7.04
C VAL A 42 13.86 -20.84 -7.23
N VAL A 43 14.44 -21.40 -8.31
CA VAL A 43 14.47 -22.86 -8.55
C VAL A 43 15.01 -23.57 -7.32
N LYS A 44 16.20 -23.22 -6.85
CA LYS A 44 16.83 -23.86 -5.69
C LYS A 44 15.96 -23.80 -4.43
N ARG A 45 15.22 -22.71 -4.20
CA ARG A 45 14.33 -22.58 -3.03
C ARG A 45 13.08 -23.45 -3.15
N LEU A 46 12.48 -23.51 -4.35
CA LEU A 46 11.37 -24.43 -4.63
C LEU A 46 11.81 -25.88 -4.46
N GLU A 47 12.98 -26.25 -5.00
CA GLU A 47 13.56 -27.59 -4.86
C GLU A 47 13.83 -27.96 -3.40
N VAL A 48 14.38 -27.04 -2.59
CA VAL A 48 14.61 -27.28 -1.16
C VAL A 48 13.28 -27.52 -0.42
N ARG A 49 12.25 -26.73 -0.69
CA ARG A 49 10.94 -26.89 -0.03
C ARG A 49 10.24 -28.19 -0.46
N LEU A 50 10.30 -28.54 -1.74
CA LEU A 50 9.80 -29.82 -2.24
C LEU A 50 10.54 -30.98 -1.58
N ALA A 51 11.87 -30.95 -1.57
CA ALA A 51 12.68 -31.98 -0.94
C ALA A 51 12.42 -32.12 0.57
N GLU A 52 12.19 -31.02 1.30
CA GLU A 52 11.78 -31.06 2.72
C GLU A 52 10.44 -31.81 2.89
N ASN A 53 9.43 -31.49 2.08
CA ASN A 53 8.11 -32.14 2.13
C ASN A 53 8.18 -33.62 1.68
N GLU A 54 8.93 -33.91 0.61
CA GLU A 54 9.19 -35.26 0.12
C GLU A 54 9.88 -36.13 1.20
N ASN A 55 10.89 -35.58 1.88
CA ASN A 55 11.59 -36.29 2.95
C ASN A 55 10.69 -36.56 4.14
N GLN A 56 9.85 -35.60 4.55
CA GLN A 56 8.84 -35.84 5.60
C GLN A 56 7.85 -36.95 5.21
N PHE A 57 7.36 -36.94 3.98
CA PHE A 57 6.50 -38.00 3.45
C PHE A 57 7.21 -39.37 3.46
N ASN A 58 8.49 -39.41 3.06
CA ASN A 58 9.29 -40.62 3.08
C ASN A 58 9.45 -41.17 4.50
N THR A 59 9.70 -40.31 5.49
CA THR A 59 9.77 -40.72 6.91
C THR A 59 8.46 -41.37 7.36
N ILE A 60 7.30 -40.81 6.99
CA ILE A 60 5.98 -41.38 7.30
C ILE A 60 5.81 -42.76 6.64
N CYS A 61 6.25 -42.91 5.38
CA CYS A 61 6.17 -44.19 4.67
C CYS A 61 7.03 -45.29 5.32
N PHE A 62 8.10 -44.94 6.02
CA PHE A 62 8.96 -45.88 6.75
C PHE A 62 8.50 -46.14 8.19
N ASP A 63 7.57 -45.36 8.73
CA ASP A 63 6.99 -45.55 10.06
C ASP A 63 5.87 -46.59 10.04
N ILE A 64 6.27 -47.87 10.05
CA ILE A 64 5.38 -49.04 10.04
C ILE A 64 4.34 -48.99 11.19
N PRO A 65 4.70 -48.68 12.46
CA PRO A 65 3.74 -48.52 13.55
C PRO A 65 2.65 -47.48 13.25
N LEU A 66 3.05 -46.31 12.74
CA LEU A 66 2.12 -45.23 12.41
C LEU A 66 1.17 -45.64 11.28
N LEU A 67 1.68 -46.20 10.18
CA LEU A 67 0.84 -46.65 9.07
C LEU A 67 -0.18 -47.70 9.50
N LYS A 68 0.21 -48.64 10.38
CA LYS A 68 -0.70 -49.64 10.95
C LYS A 68 -1.83 -49.02 11.79
N GLN A 69 -1.58 -47.87 12.42
CA GLN A 69 -2.60 -47.13 13.14
C GLN A 69 -3.55 -46.40 12.17
N LEU A 70 -3.02 -45.84 11.08
CA LEU A 70 -3.79 -45.13 10.05
C LEU A 70 -4.66 -46.04 9.17
N THR A 71 -4.39 -47.35 9.17
CA THR A 71 -5.21 -48.36 8.49
C THR A 71 -6.39 -48.87 9.32
N LYS A 72 -6.49 -48.50 10.60
CA LYS A 72 -7.58 -48.91 11.49
C LYS A 72 -8.59 -47.78 11.65
N ASP A 73 -9.86 -48.13 11.89
CA ASP A 73 -10.94 -47.21 12.27
C ASP A 73 -10.77 -46.68 13.71
N SER A 74 -9.58 -46.16 14.04
CA SER A 74 -9.25 -45.60 15.35
C SER A 74 -8.53 -44.28 15.17
N ILE A 75 -8.88 -43.29 15.99
CA ILE A 75 -8.24 -41.97 15.99
C ILE A 75 -6.74 -42.16 16.34
N PRO A 76 -5.80 -41.72 15.48
CA PRO A 76 -4.38 -41.84 15.78
C PRO A 76 -3.99 -41.01 17.03
N ASN A 77 -3.06 -41.50 17.84
CA ASN A 77 -2.60 -40.77 19.02
C ASN A 77 -1.87 -39.45 18.65
N ASN A 78 -1.40 -39.33 17.41
CA ASN A 78 -0.62 -38.20 16.89
C ASN A 78 -1.39 -37.33 15.87
N VAL A 79 -2.73 -37.26 15.94
CA VAL A 79 -3.56 -36.50 14.97
C VAL A 79 -3.11 -35.06 14.81
N ALA A 80 -2.76 -34.37 15.91
CA ALA A 80 -2.34 -32.97 15.87
C ALA A 80 -1.08 -32.75 15.02
N ALA A 81 -0.12 -33.68 15.05
CA ALA A 81 1.10 -33.59 14.24
C ALA A 81 0.82 -33.86 12.76
N LEU A 82 -0.06 -34.82 12.45
CA LEU A 82 -0.46 -35.15 11.07
C LEU A 82 -1.29 -34.04 10.41
N GLN A 83 -2.13 -33.35 11.18
CA GLN A 83 -2.92 -32.19 10.70
C GLN A 83 -2.06 -30.96 10.41
N GLN A 84 -0.89 -30.84 11.03
CA GLN A 84 0.05 -29.73 10.81
C GLN A 84 1.01 -29.96 9.64
N LEU A 85 0.91 -31.10 8.95
CA LEU A 85 1.75 -31.38 7.78
C LEU A 85 1.48 -30.34 6.67
N PRO A 86 2.52 -29.87 5.97
CA PRO A 86 2.38 -28.87 4.90
C PRO A 86 1.81 -29.45 3.59
N PHE A 87 1.35 -30.70 3.59
CA PHE A 87 0.81 -31.41 2.44
C PHE A 87 -0.37 -32.32 2.84
N GLY A 88 -1.18 -32.69 1.85
CA GLY A 88 -2.27 -33.65 2.04
C GLY A 88 -1.74 -35.08 2.06
N LEU A 89 -1.92 -35.81 3.16
CA LEU A 89 -1.58 -37.22 3.32
C LEU A 89 -2.85 -38.07 3.17
N PHE A 90 -2.79 -39.10 2.34
CA PHE A 90 -3.89 -40.03 2.08
C PHE A 90 -3.40 -41.47 2.17
N VAL A 91 -4.13 -42.31 2.90
CA VAL A 91 -3.84 -43.73 3.06
C VAL A 91 -5.00 -44.53 2.52
N HIS A 92 -4.72 -45.43 1.58
CA HIS A 92 -5.70 -46.33 1.01
C HIS A 92 -5.30 -47.78 1.23
N ILE A 93 -6.30 -48.63 1.39
CA ILE A 93 -6.18 -50.08 1.46
C ILE A 93 -6.87 -50.68 0.25
N LEU A 94 -6.29 -51.70 -0.38
CA LEU A 94 -6.98 -52.41 -1.46
C LEU A 94 -8.06 -53.33 -0.88
N ASN A 95 -9.29 -53.22 -1.40
CA ASN A 95 -10.36 -54.18 -1.11
C ASN A 95 -10.13 -55.51 -1.87
N ASP A 96 -10.96 -56.52 -1.61
CA ASP A 96 -10.83 -57.87 -2.20
C ASP A 96 -10.91 -57.88 -3.74
N VAL A 97 -11.46 -56.81 -4.33
CA VAL A 97 -11.60 -56.61 -5.79
C VAL A 97 -10.43 -55.79 -6.38
N GLY A 98 -9.50 -55.31 -5.53
CA GLY A 98 -8.34 -54.54 -5.94
C GLY A 98 -8.58 -53.03 -6.09
N ASN A 99 -9.71 -52.51 -5.63
CA ASN A 99 -10.00 -51.08 -5.63
C ASN A 99 -9.45 -50.40 -4.36
N PRO A 100 -8.85 -49.20 -4.47
CA PRO A 100 -8.34 -48.45 -3.34
C PRO A 100 -9.48 -47.86 -2.51
N LEU A 101 -9.58 -48.26 -1.25
CA LEU A 101 -10.49 -47.71 -0.25
C LEU A 101 -9.72 -46.77 0.68
N LEU A 102 -10.12 -45.50 0.70
CA LEU A 102 -9.50 -44.47 1.54
C LEU A 102 -9.81 -44.75 3.01
N THR A 103 -8.78 -44.92 3.84
CA THR A 103 -8.93 -45.13 5.29
C THR A 103 -8.56 -43.90 6.10
N TYR A 104 -7.64 -43.06 5.61
CA TYR A 104 -7.22 -41.86 6.34
C TYR A 104 -6.87 -40.71 5.41
N TRP A 105 -7.23 -39.50 5.84
CA TRP A 105 -6.77 -38.23 5.28
C TRP A 105 -6.52 -37.21 6.40
N ASN A 106 -5.53 -36.32 6.24
CA ASN A 106 -5.15 -35.35 7.29
C ASN A 106 -5.75 -33.95 7.12
N SER A 107 -6.12 -33.53 5.90
CA SER A 107 -6.64 -32.19 5.60
C SER A 107 -7.67 -32.20 4.47
N ASN A 108 -8.69 -31.34 4.59
CA ASN A 108 -9.77 -31.17 3.61
C ASN A 108 -9.43 -30.12 2.53
N GLN A 109 -8.24 -29.54 2.61
CA GLN A 109 -7.73 -28.59 1.62
C GLN A 109 -7.22 -29.30 0.35
N TYR A 110 -6.96 -30.60 0.46
CA TYR A 110 -6.41 -31.43 -0.61
C TYR A 110 -7.40 -32.53 -0.97
N TYR A 111 -7.32 -33.01 -2.21
CA TYR A 111 -8.10 -34.16 -2.66
C TYR A 111 -7.31 -35.00 -3.67
N ILE A 112 -7.60 -36.29 -3.69
CA ILE A 112 -7.06 -37.26 -4.66
C ILE A 112 -8.20 -37.76 -5.52
N ASP A 113 -8.00 -37.72 -6.83
CA ASP A 113 -8.96 -38.30 -7.77
C ASP A 113 -8.79 -39.84 -7.79
N PRO A 114 -9.85 -40.64 -7.98
CA PRO A 114 -9.72 -42.10 -7.97
C PRO A 114 -8.66 -42.64 -8.94
N GLN A 115 -8.43 -41.96 -10.06
CA GLN A 115 -7.40 -42.30 -11.04
C GLN A 115 -5.97 -42.05 -10.54
N ASP A 116 -5.77 -41.05 -9.69
CA ASP A 116 -4.46 -40.73 -9.11
C ASP A 116 -4.00 -41.83 -8.14
N ALA A 117 -4.93 -42.43 -7.38
CA ALA A 117 -4.64 -43.54 -6.46
C ALA A 117 -4.19 -44.83 -7.18
N LEU A 118 -4.57 -44.99 -8.46
CA LEU A 118 -4.26 -46.15 -9.30
C LEU A 118 -2.93 -46.03 -10.08
N LYS A 119 -2.26 -44.88 -10.04
CA LYS A 119 -0.97 -44.67 -10.72
C LYS A 119 0.12 -45.64 -10.21
N SER A 120 1.18 -45.85 -10.99
CA SER A 120 2.38 -46.54 -10.50
C SER A 120 3.06 -45.73 -9.40
N ASP A 121 3.87 -46.38 -8.57
CA ASP A 121 4.64 -45.68 -7.54
C ASP A 121 5.63 -44.70 -8.20
N GLY A 122 5.71 -43.48 -7.68
CA GLY A 122 6.50 -42.41 -8.26
C GLY A 122 6.00 -41.02 -7.89
N ASN A 123 6.65 -40.01 -8.47
CA ASN A 123 6.34 -38.59 -8.30
C ASN A 123 5.75 -38.05 -9.60
N TYR A 124 4.63 -37.34 -9.51
CA TYR A 124 3.91 -36.83 -10.67
C TYR A 124 3.52 -35.38 -10.45
N TYR A 125 3.77 -34.53 -11.44
CA TYR A 125 3.16 -33.21 -11.49
C TYR A 125 1.68 -33.34 -11.87
N VAL A 126 0.78 -32.80 -11.05
CA VAL A 126 -0.66 -32.82 -11.29
C VAL A 126 -1.26 -31.41 -11.17
N LYS A 127 -2.15 -31.09 -12.11
CA LYS A 127 -2.92 -29.84 -12.09
C LYS A 127 -4.35 -30.15 -11.64
N LYS A 128 -4.79 -29.48 -10.57
CA LYS A 128 -6.11 -29.60 -9.96
C LYS A 128 -6.84 -28.26 -10.04
N GLN A 129 -8.13 -28.21 -9.67
CA GLN A 129 -8.94 -27.00 -9.80
C GLN A 129 -8.42 -25.83 -8.94
N ASN A 130 -7.83 -26.15 -7.79
CA ASN A 130 -7.31 -25.20 -6.81
C ASN A 130 -5.80 -24.94 -6.92
N GLY A 131 -5.13 -25.47 -7.95
CA GLY A 131 -3.69 -25.22 -8.14
C GLY A 131 -2.92 -26.34 -8.81
N CYS A 132 -1.60 -26.26 -8.67
CA CYS A 132 -0.62 -27.22 -9.14
C CYS A 132 0.04 -27.91 -7.95
N PHE A 133 0.17 -29.23 -8.02
CA PHE A 133 0.66 -30.07 -6.93
C PHE A 133 1.63 -31.12 -7.44
N GLU A 134 2.50 -31.59 -6.56
CA GLU A 134 3.22 -32.85 -6.73
C GLU A 134 2.44 -33.96 -6.03
N LEU A 135 2.08 -34.99 -6.78
CA LEU A 135 1.51 -36.23 -6.29
C LEU A 135 2.63 -37.25 -6.13
N ILE A 136 2.85 -37.72 -4.90
CA ILE A 136 3.77 -38.82 -4.61
C ILE A 136 2.94 -40.02 -4.20
N LYS A 137 3.18 -41.16 -4.82
CA LYS A 137 2.52 -42.42 -4.47
C LYS A 137 3.55 -43.50 -4.16
N LYS A 138 3.37 -44.19 -3.03
CA LYS A 138 4.16 -45.35 -2.63
C LYS A 138 3.27 -46.48 -2.15
N THR A 139 3.63 -47.70 -2.52
CA THR A 139 2.98 -48.93 -2.07
C THR A 139 3.84 -49.55 -0.98
N VAL A 140 3.28 -49.67 0.22
CA VAL A 140 3.93 -50.29 1.39
C VAL A 140 3.24 -51.62 1.70
N GLN A 141 4.02 -52.66 1.96
CA GLN A 141 3.52 -53.96 2.36
C GLN A 141 3.44 -54.03 3.90
N LEU A 142 2.22 -54.14 4.44
CA LEU A 142 1.95 -54.22 5.87
C LEU A 142 1.24 -55.54 6.18
N ASN A 143 1.91 -56.46 6.89
CA ASN A 143 1.34 -57.75 7.31
C ASN A 143 0.68 -58.56 6.17
N GLY A 144 1.22 -58.49 4.95
CA GLY A 144 0.68 -59.18 3.77
C GLY A 144 -0.42 -58.41 3.00
N GLN A 145 -0.81 -57.23 3.48
CA GLN A 145 -1.75 -56.32 2.82
C GLN A 145 -1.00 -55.16 2.15
N LYS A 146 -1.38 -54.85 0.90
CA LYS A 146 -0.86 -53.69 0.18
C LYS A 146 -1.57 -52.42 0.63
N VAL A 147 -0.80 -51.49 1.18
CA VAL A 147 -1.26 -50.15 1.59
C VAL A 147 -0.68 -49.12 0.63
N LEU A 148 -1.56 -48.31 0.04
CA LEU A 148 -1.17 -47.23 -0.86
C LEU A 148 -1.12 -45.94 -0.06
N VAL A 149 0.07 -45.38 0.08
CA VAL A 149 0.29 -44.10 0.76
C VAL A 149 0.53 -43.04 -0.32
N SER A 150 -0.24 -41.97 -0.29
CA SER A 150 -0.14 -40.88 -1.25
C SER A 150 -0.01 -39.54 -0.55
N ALA A 151 0.83 -38.66 -1.10
CA ALA A 151 0.93 -37.26 -0.68
C ALA A 151 0.62 -36.32 -1.83
N VAL A 152 -0.11 -35.25 -1.53
CA VAL A 152 -0.39 -34.13 -2.43
C VAL A 152 0.33 -32.90 -1.86
N ILE A 153 1.49 -32.59 -2.41
CA ILE A 153 2.33 -31.47 -1.98
C ILE A 153 1.99 -30.23 -2.83
N PRO A 154 1.58 -29.11 -2.22
CA PRO A 154 1.28 -27.89 -2.96
C PRO A 154 2.54 -27.29 -3.58
N ILE A 155 2.47 -26.99 -4.88
CA ILE A 155 3.50 -26.23 -5.59
C ILE A 155 3.04 -24.77 -5.71
N ARG A 156 1.83 -24.58 -6.25
CA ARG A 156 1.21 -23.26 -6.47
C ARG A 156 -0.28 -23.35 -6.32
N TRP A 157 -0.86 -22.49 -5.49
CA TRP A 157 -2.30 -22.32 -5.37
C TRP A 157 -2.80 -21.42 -6.49
N HIS A 158 -3.94 -21.77 -7.08
CA HIS A 158 -4.61 -20.97 -8.08
C HIS A 158 -6.10 -20.90 -7.76
N TYR A 159 -6.62 -19.70 -7.59
CA TYR A 159 -8.03 -19.46 -7.27
C TYR A 159 -8.72 -18.79 -8.45
N PHE A 160 -9.91 -19.27 -8.80
CA PHE A 160 -10.73 -18.67 -9.85
C PHE A 160 -11.16 -17.23 -9.51
N ILE A 161 -11.36 -16.94 -8.22
CA ILE A 161 -11.67 -15.60 -7.70
C ILE A 161 -10.61 -15.21 -6.69
N GLU A 162 -9.88 -14.15 -6.99
CA GLU A 162 -8.92 -13.55 -6.06
C GLU A 162 -9.58 -12.43 -5.26
N ASN A 163 -9.33 -12.42 -3.96
CA ASN A 163 -9.79 -11.39 -3.04
C ASN A 163 -8.75 -11.18 -1.95
N LYS A 164 -8.98 -10.25 -1.02
CA LYS A 164 -8.02 -9.96 0.06
C LYS A 164 -7.53 -11.18 0.85
N TYR A 165 -8.29 -12.27 0.91
CA TYR A 165 -8.01 -13.51 1.64
C TYR A 165 -7.50 -14.65 0.75
N LEU A 166 -7.87 -14.68 -0.53
CA LEU A 166 -7.53 -15.72 -1.49
C LEU A 166 -6.72 -15.12 -2.63
N HIS A 167 -5.44 -15.48 -2.72
CA HIS A 167 -4.54 -15.02 -3.79
C HIS A 167 -3.76 -16.21 -4.32
N SER A 168 -3.62 -16.30 -5.64
CA SER A 168 -2.74 -17.30 -6.25
C SER A 168 -1.31 -17.04 -5.79
N ASN A 169 -0.61 -18.08 -5.32
CA ASN A 169 0.77 -17.97 -4.86
C ASN A 169 1.48 -19.32 -4.90
N PHE A 170 2.81 -19.29 -5.08
CA PHE A 170 3.65 -20.45 -4.79
C PHE A 170 3.60 -20.78 -3.30
N ASP A 171 3.52 -22.07 -2.98
CA ASP A 171 3.35 -22.53 -1.61
C ASP A 171 4.54 -22.09 -0.73
N GLY A 172 4.26 -21.39 0.36
CA GLY A 172 5.28 -20.81 1.24
C GLY A 172 6.00 -19.57 0.69
N PHE A 173 5.65 -19.07 -0.50
CA PHE A 173 6.34 -17.96 -1.15
C PHE A 173 5.39 -16.95 -1.82
N THR A 174 4.99 -15.92 -1.08
CA THR A 174 4.03 -14.89 -1.53
C THR A 174 4.54 -13.93 -2.62
N ASN A 175 5.85 -13.76 -2.77
CA ASN A 175 6.41 -12.79 -3.71
C ASN A 175 6.80 -13.38 -5.07
N ILE A 176 6.79 -14.72 -5.21
CA ILE A 176 7.25 -15.39 -6.43
C ILE A 176 6.19 -15.27 -7.53
N GLU A 177 4.91 -15.35 -7.19
CA GLU A 177 3.79 -15.32 -8.16
C GLU A 177 3.86 -14.10 -9.10
N SER A 178 4.17 -12.93 -8.54
CA SER A 178 4.26 -11.68 -9.30
C SER A 178 5.42 -11.63 -10.31
N GLN A 179 6.36 -12.58 -10.23
CA GLN A 179 7.62 -12.55 -10.98
C GLN A 179 7.83 -13.77 -11.86
N TYR A 180 7.33 -14.94 -11.45
CA TYR A 180 7.56 -16.21 -12.13
C TYR A 180 6.25 -16.97 -12.30
N ASP A 181 6.12 -17.62 -13.44
CA ASP A 181 4.99 -18.48 -13.76
C ASP A 181 5.49 -19.87 -14.16
N ILE A 182 4.63 -20.87 -14.02
CA ILE A 182 4.88 -22.22 -14.51
C ILE A 182 4.67 -22.22 -16.02
N SER A 183 5.73 -22.49 -16.78
CA SER A 183 5.70 -22.45 -18.24
C SER A 183 6.37 -23.69 -18.81
N ASN A 184 5.88 -24.17 -19.96
CA ASN A 184 6.49 -25.28 -20.70
C ASN A 184 7.46 -24.80 -21.80
N ASP A 185 7.78 -23.50 -21.84
CA ASP A 185 8.65 -22.93 -22.85
C ASP A 185 10.07 -23.55 -22.84
N ALA A 186 10.76 -23.43 -23.97
CA ALA A 186 12.12 -23.97 -24.14
C ALA A 186 13.16 -23.26 -23.26
N ASP A 187 12.94 -21.99 -22.94
CA ASP A 187 13.79 -21.15 -22.08
C ASP A 187 13.37 -21.17 -20.60
N ALA A 188 12.35 -21.95 -20.24
CA ALA A 188 11.93 -22.13 -18.85
C ALA A 188 12.92 -23.02 -18.09
N LEU A 189 13.20 -22.66 -16.83
CA LEU A 189 14.14 -23.39 -15.98
C LEU A 189 13.45 -24.57 -15.29
N PRO A 190 14.03 -25.77 -15.33
CA PRO A 190 13.46 -26.95 -14.68
C PRO A 190 13.59 -26.88 -13.16
N VAL A 191 12.53 -27.30 -12.47
CA VAL A 191 12.51 -27.55 -11.02
C VAL A 191 12.48 -29.06 -10.81
N LEU A 192 13.45 -29.57 -10.04
CA LEU A 192 13.64 -30.99 -9.79
C LEU A 192 13.00 -31.43 -8.46
N ASN A 193 12.53 -32.68 -8.41
CA ASN A 193 12.19 -33.35 -7.14
C ASN A 193 13.45 -33.86 -6.42
N ALA A 194 13.30 -34.42 -5.22
CA ALA A 194 14.42 -34.99 -4.46
C ALA A 194 15.14 -36.13 -5.20
N ASN A 195 14.46 -36.81 -6.13
CA ASN A 195 15.01 -37.86 -6.99
C ASN A 195 15.70 -37.32 -8.26
N LYS A 196 15.89 -36.00 -8.40
CA LYS A 196 16.47 -35.31 -9.57
C LYS A 196 15.67 -35.47 -10.88
N GLN A 197 14.38 -35.76 -10.79
CA GLN A 197 13.46 -35.78 -11.92
C GLN A 197 12.81 -34.41 -12.08
N VAL A 198 12.65 -33.94 -13.32
CA VAL A 198 11.97 -32.68 -13.62
C VAL A 198 10.47 -32.83 -13.36
N LEU A 199 9.92 -32.02 -12.46
CA LEU A 199 8.47 -31.98 -12.21
C LEU A 199 7.77 -30.95 -13.08
N PHE A 200 8.27 -29.72 -13.05
CA PHE A 200 7.74 -28.58 -13.80
C PHE A 200 8.87 -27.61 -14.13
N LYS A 201 8.58 -26.60 -14.95
CA LYS A 201 9.53 -25.53 -15.24
C LYS A 201 8.93 -24.18 -14.91
N ILE A 202 9.78 -23.23 -14.56
CA ILE A 202 9.39 -21.85 -14.25
C ILE A 202 10.07 -20.87 -15.20
N LYS A 203 9.36 -19.79 -15.51
CA LYS A 203 9.87 -18.69 -16.33
C LYS A 203 9.46 -17.36 -15.73
N ALA A 204 10.31 -16.34 -15.87
CA ALA A 204 9.97 -15.00 -15.42
C ALA A 204 8.84 -14.42 -16.28
N VAL A 205 7.80 -13.87 -15.64
CA VAL A 205 6.65 -13.22 -16.32
C VAL A 205 7.08 -11.93 -17.03
N GLN A 206 8.14 -11.28 -16.55
CA GLN A 206 8.69 -10.05 -17.12
C GLN A 206 10.21 -10.16 -17.29
N GLU A 207 10.77 -9.51 -18.32
CA GLU A 207 12.22 -9.52 -18.63
C GLU A 207 13.10 -9.00 -17.48
N LYS A 208 12.53 -8.23 -16.54
CA LYS A 208 13.19 -7.83 -15.28
C LYS A 208 12.32 -8.25 -14.09
N PRO A 209 12.77 -9.18 -13.24
CA PRO A 209 12.00 -9.57 -12.06
C PRO A 209 11.75 -8.37 -11.15
N PHE A 210 10.50 -8.22 -10.72
CA PHE A 210 10.01 -7.09 -9.93
C PHE A 210 10.47 -7.22 -8.47
N ILE A 211 11.69 -6.80 -8.14
CA ILE A 211 12.21 -6.93 -6.77
C ILE A 211 11.51 -5.92 -5.85
N ASN A 212 10.53 -6.39 -5.07
CA ASN A 212 9.91 -5.60 -4.01
C ASN A 212 10.95 -5.21 -2.94
N TYR A 213 10.79 -4.03 -2.37
CA TYR A 213 11.64 -3.61 -1.25
C TYR A 213 11.25 -4.39 0.00
N ASP A 214 12.20 -5.16 0.52
CA ASP A 214 12.06 -5.72 1.87
C ASP A 214 12.18 -4.61 2.93
N ILE A 215 11.58 -4.83 4.10
CA ILE A 215 11.52 -3.89 5.22
C ILE A 215 12.92 -3.41 5.62
N VAL A 216 13.91 -4.31 5.63
CA VAL A 216 15.32 -3.96 5.92
C VAL A 216 15.87 -2.97 4.90
N THR A 217 15.56 -3.16 3.61
CA THR A 217 15.99 -2.23 2.56
C THR A 217 15.33 -0.86 2.73
N ILE A 218 14.03 -0.84 3.04
CA ILE A 218 13.28 0.40 3.30
C ILE A 218 13.89 1.15 4.48
N LEU A 219 14.19 0.45 5.57
CA LEU A 219 14.83 1.03 6.76
C LEU A 219 16.20 1.60 6.46
N LEU A 220 17.10 0.82 5.84
CA LEU A 220 18.46 1.27 5.51
C LEU A 220 18.46 2.52 4.63
N ARG A 221 17.63 2.56 3.59
CA ARG A 221 17.50 3.71 2.70
C ARG A 221 16.87 4.92 3.40
N THR A 222 15.89 4.69 4.28
CA THR A 222 15.25 5.76 5.06
C THR A 222 16.26 6.39 6.03
N ILE A 223 17.07 5.57 6.71
CA ILE A 223 18.14 6.06 7.59
C ILE A 223 19.20 6.82 6.79
N ALA A 224 19.61 6.31 5.63
CA ALA A 224 20.54 7.01 4.74
C ALA A 224 20.01 8.41 4.33
N MET A 225 18.72 8.51 4.00
CA MET A 225 18.08 9.79 3.68
C MET A 225 17.98 10.73 4.88
N LEU A 226 17.73 10.19 6.07
CA LEU A 226 17.69 10.98 7.31
C LEU A 226 19.09 11.56 7.60
N LEU A 227 20.15 10.77 7.47
CA LEU A 227 21.53 11.23 7.61
C LEU A 227 21.90 12.31 6.58
N LEU A 228 21.43 12.17 5.33
CA LEU A 228 21.57 13.21 4.30
C LEU A 228 20.92 14.52 4.74
N VAL A 229 19.68 14.48 5.25
CA VAL A 229 18.97 15.68 5.73
C VAL A 229 19.71 16.33 6.91
N ILE A 230 20.21 15.54 7.87
CA ILE A 230 21.04 16.07 8.98
C ILE A 230 22.31 16.72 8.46
N PHE A 231 23.00 16.07 7.50
CA PHE A 231 24.19 16.64 6.87
C PHE A 231 23.89 17.99 6.20
N LEU A 232 22.82 18.07 5.41
CA LEU A 232 22.38 19.32 4.76
C LEU A 232 22.05 20.41 5.79
N ASN A 233 21.38 20.04 6.89
CA ASN A 233 21.09 20.97 7.98
C ASN A 233 22.37 21.53 8.61
N ASN A 234 23.33 20.68 8.94
CA ASN A 234 24.60 21.10 9.55
C ASN A 234 25.46 21.92 8.57
N ALA A 235 25.47 21.56 7.29
CA ALA A 235 26.13 22.35 6.25
C ALA A 235 25.50 23.74 6.14
N ALA A 236 24.17 23.85 6.17
CA ALA A 236 23.47 25.13 6.18
C ALA A 236 23.81 25.96 7.43
N LEU A 237 23.83 25.36 8.63
CA LEU A 237 24.25 26.06 9.86
C LEU A 237 25.67 26.62 9.74
N GLN A 238 26.59 25.87 9.15
CA GLN A 238 27.95 26.33 8.94
C GLN A 238 28.04 27.48 7.93
N ILE A 239 27.35 27.37 6.79
CA ILE A 239 27.26 28.45 5.81
C ILE A 239 26.68 29.70 6.46
N GLN A 240 25.67 29.54 7.32
CA GLN A 240 25.06 30.65 8.02
C GLN A 240 26.06 31.41 8.90
N THR A 241 26.91 30.71 9.67
CA THR A 241 27.90 31.37 10.52
C THR A 241 28.92 32.20 9.74
N GLN A 242 29.14 31.90 8.45
CA GLN A 242 30.18 32.52 7.63
C GLN A 242 29.64 33.53 6.61
N GLN A 243 28.46 33.27 6.03
CA GLN A 243 27.86 34.07 4.95
C GLN A 243 26.51 34.69 5.33
N GLY A 244 26.01 34.42 6.54
CA GLY A 244 24.74 34.93 7.04
C GLY A 244 23.53 34.06 6.69
N PHE A 245 22.41 34.37 7.34
CA PHE A 245 21.18 33.58 7.29
C PHE A 245 20.55 33.50 5.90
N ALA A 246 20.49 34.63 5.17
CA ALA A 246 19.78 34.68 3.88
C ALA A 246 20.40 33.74 2.84
N ILE A 247 21.73 33.76 2.69
CA ILE A 247 22.45 32.90 1.76
C ILE A 247 22.30 31.43 2.15
N SER A 248 22.45 31.13 3.44
CA SER A 248 22.28 29.76 3.93
C SER A 248 20.88 29.20 3.68
N PHE A 249 19.84 29.96 4.03
CA PHE A 249 18.46 29.55 3.82
C PHE A 249 18.14 29.37 2.33
N MET A 250 18.58 30.28 1.46
CA MET A 250 18.34 30.17 0.01
C MET A 250 19.05 28.95 -0.59
N LEU A 251 20.29 28.66 -0.16
CA LEU A 251 21.00 27.46 -0.59
C LEU A 251 20.32 26.17 -0.10
N LEU A 252 19.86 26.16 1.16
CA LEU A 252 19.12 25.02 1.70
C LEU A 252 17.81 24.80 0.94
N LEU A 253 17.04 25.87 0.74
CA LEU A 253 15.79 25.86 -0.01
C LEU A 253 16.01 25.32 -1.43
N PHE A 254 16.98 25.87 -2.16
CA PHE A 254 17.34 25.41 -3.49
C PHE A 254 17.75 23.93 -3.52
N THR A 255 18.57 23.49 -2.56
CA THR A 255 19.02 22.09 -2.48
C THR A 255 17.84 21.15 -2.23
N VAL A 256 16.91 21.51 -1.35
CA VAL A 256 15.70 20.73 -1.08
C VAL A 256 14.82 20.63 -2.31
N PHE A 257 14.58 21.74 -3.01
CA PHE A 257 13.82 21.73 -4.26
C PHE A 257 14.50 20.91 -5.36
N LEU A 258 15.82 21.03 -5.50
CA LEU A 258 16.59 20.25 -6.48
C LEU A 258 16.50 18.75 -6.21
N LEU A 259 16.74 18.34 -4.96
CA LEU A 259 16.59 16.94 -4.54
C LEU A 259 15.17 16.45 -4.77
N ARG A 260 14.17 17.31 -4.52
CA ARG A 260 12.78 16.95 -4.76
C ARG A 260 12.44 16.76 -6.21
N PHE A 261 12.86 17.70 -7.05
CA PHE A 261 12.68 17.58 -8.49
C PHE A 261 13.36 16.30 -9.02
N ALA A 262 14.57 16.00 -8.53
CA ALA A 262 15.28 14.77 -8.85
C ALA A 262 14.49 13.52 -8.46
N THR A 263 13.84 13.49 -7.29
CA THR A 263 13.03 12.33 -6.85
C THR A 263 11.80 12.04 -7.71
N TYR A 264 11.30 13.01 -8.50
CA TYR A 264 10.17 12.79 -9.41
C TYR A 264 10.59 12.17 -10.75
N ILE A 265 11.87 12.33 -11.15
CA ILE A 265 12.37 11.90 -12.46
C ILE A 265 13.26 10.66 -12.32
N LEU A 266 14.09 10.63 -11.29
CA LEU A 266 15.06 9.55 -11.07
C LEU A 266 14.45 8.47 -10.17
N PRO A 267 14.69 7.17 -10.44
CA PRO A 267 14.32 6.07 -9.55
C PRO A 267 15.26 5.98 -8.33
N PHE A 268 15.59 7.13 -7.73
CA PHE A 268 16.52 7.30 -6.61
C PHE A 268 15.92 8.30 -5.61
N PRO A 269 16.00 8.05 -4.27
CA PRO A 269 16.63 6.91 -3.60
C PRO A 269 15.78 5.63 -3.61
N PHE A 270 14.50 5.74 -3.93
CA PHE A 270 13.57 4.63 -4.09
C PHE A 270 12.96 4.68 -5.48
N GLN A 271 12.61 3.52 -6.03
CA GLN A 271 11.60 3.44 -7.07
C GLN A 271 10.23 3.51 -6.39
N PHE A 272 9.74 4.74 -6.20
CA PHE A 272 8.53 5.01 -5.42
C PHE A 272 7.31 4.22 -5.89
N SER A 273 7.18 3.94 -7.18
CA SER A 273 6.08 3.14 -7.74
C SER A 273 5.97 1.72 -7.16
N ARG A 274 7.01 1.19 -6.50
CA ARG A 274 7.00 -0.13 -5.86
C ARG A 274 6.45 -0.13 -4.43
N LEU A 275 6.24 1.04 -3.84
CA LEU A 275 5.81 1.18 -2.44
C LEU A 275 4.33 1.52 -2.40
N GLY A 276 3.53 0.78 -1.63
CA GLY A 276 2.08 0.99 -1.52
C GLY A 276 1.70 2.41 -1.05
N LEU A 277 2.56 3.06 -0.24
CA LEU A 277 2.36 4.46 0.18
C LEU A 277 2.36 5.45 -0.99
N PHE A 278 2.98 5.06 -2.11
CA PHE A 278 3.10 5.90 -3.30
C PHE A 278 2.13 5.50 -4.41
N ASP A 279 1.20 4.59 -4.14
CA ASP A 279 0.12 4.22 -5.06
C ASP A 279 -0.90 5.37 -5.17
N PRO A 280 -1.10 5.95 -6.38
CA PRO A 280 -2.12 6.98 -6.61
C PRO A 280 -3.56 6.49 -6.35
N SER A 281 -3.80 5.18 -6.33
CA SER A 281 -5.13 4.60 -6.08
C SER A 281 -5.62 4.82 -4.64
N VAL A 282 -4.70 5.06 -3.70
CA VAL A 282 -4.97 5.31 -2.28
C VAL A 282 -5.29 6.78 -2.02
N TYR A 283 -4.49 7.68 -2.59
CA TYR A 283 -4.68 9.14 -2.55
C TYR A 283 -3.95 9.76 -3.74
N ALA A 284 -4.58 10.71 -4.43
CA ALA A 284 -3.92 11.52 -5.45
C ALA A 284 -4.69 12.84 -5.62
N SER A 285 -4.04 13.97 -5.36
CA SER A 285 -4.72 15.28 -5.43
C SER A 285 -4.24 16.14 -6.60
N ASN A 286 -2.92 16.28 -6.79
CA ASN A 286 -2.37 17.12 -7.85
C ASN A 286 -0.95 16.67 -8.26
N LYS A 287 -0.34 17.36 -9.22
CA LYS A 287 1.02 17.05 -9.70
C LYS A 287 2.10 17.14 -8.61
N LEU A 288 1.90 17.96 -7.57
CA LEU A 288 2.81 18.08 -6.43
C LEU A 288 2.62 16.94 -5.42
N HIS A 289 1.38 16.48 -5.26
CA HIS A 289 0.94 15.40 -4.38
C HIS A 289 0.26 14.27 -5.17
N PRO A 290 1.02 13.55 -6.02
CA PRO A 290 0.46 12.46 -6.83
C PRO A 290 0.20 11.19 -6.01
N SER A 291 0.71 11.12 -4.78
CA SER A 291 0.42 10.04 -3.84
C SER A 291 0.57 10.46 -2.37
N LEU A 292 0.09 9.60 -1.44
CA LEU A 292 0.13 9.88 0.00
C LEU A 292 1.58 10.04 0.51
N GLY A 293 2.49 9.22 -0.01
CA GLY A 293 3.91 9.28 0.32
C GLY A 293 4.57 10.58 -0.14
N HIS A 294 4.17 11.14 -1.29
CA HIS A 294 4.66 12.44 -1.73
C HIS A 294 4.18 13.55 -0.80
N LEU A 295 2.90 13.53 -0.40
CA LEU A 295 2.36 14.47 0.58
C LEU A 295 3.12 14.38 1.92
N LEU A 296 3.33 13.17 2.45
CA LEU A 296 4.06 12.94 3.70
C LEU A 296 5.45 13.56 3.66
N ILE A 297 6.25 13.24 2.64
CA ILE A 297 7.62 13.76 2.60
C ILE A 297 7.57 15.29 2.34
N ASN A 298 6.59 15.83 1.59
CA ASN A 298 6.45 17.28 1.38
C ASN A 298 6.10 18.00 2.69
N SER A 299 5.23 17.43 3.52
CA SER A 299 4.89 17.96 4.84
C SER A 299 6.10 17.95 5.79
N ILE A 300 6.90 16.89 5.79
CA ILE A 300 8.13 16.79 6.61
C ILE A 300 9.16 17.84 6.17
N LEU A 301 9.42 17.96 4.87
CA LEU A 301 10.39 18.92 4.35
C LEU A 301 9.95 20.36 4.56
N ALA A 302 8.66 20.65 4.38
CA ALA A 302 8.10 21.97 4.69
C ALA A 302 8.30 22.29 6.18
N PHE A 303 7.94 21.37 7.08
CA PHE A 303 8.15 21.53 8.52
C PHE A 303 9.63 21.81 8.86
N TRP A 304 10.54 21.05 8.27
CA TRP A 304 11.98 21.24 8.47
C TRP A 304 12.47 22.61 7.97
N LEU A 305 12.11 23.04 6.77
CA LEU A 305 12.49 24.35 6.22
C LEU A 305 11.93 25.51 7.04
N ILE A 306 10.67 25.40 7.48
CA ILE A 306 10.02 26.40 8.34
C ILE A 306 10.73 26.46 9.70
N GLY A 307 11.04 25.31 10.30
CA GLY A 307 11.79 25.22 11.55
C GLY A 307 13.19 25.83 11.43
N TYR A 308 13.91 25.51 10.35
CA TYR A 308 15.22 26.10 10.06
C TYR A 308 15.12 27.62 9.96
N TYR A 309 14.15 28.13 9.22
CA TYR A 309 13.93 29.57 9.08
C TYR A 309 13.63 30.23 10.42
N LYS A 310 12.72 29.65 11.21
CA LYS A 310 12.27 30.22 12.48
C LYS A 310 13.41 30.31 13.50
N PHE A 311 14.11 29.21 13.74
CA PHE A 311 15.04 29.11 14.87
C PHE A 311 16.42 29.64 14.56
N ASN A 312 16.84 29.62 13.29
CA ASN A 312 18.17 30.09 12.92
C ASN A 312 18.19 31.55 12.50
N ARG A 313 17.05 32.16 12.19
CA ARG A 313 17.01 33.61 11.92
C ARG A 313 17.34 34.39 13.20
N SER A 314 18.61 34.80 13.33
CA SER A 314 19.10 35.52 14.50
C SER A 314 18.22 36.73 14.85
N PRO A 315 17.76 36.87 16.11
CA PRO A 315 17.15 38.12 16.58
C PRO A 315 18.17 39.28 16.61
N GLN A 316 19.47 38.96 16.54
CA GLN A 316 20.60 39.86 16.71
C GLN A 316 21.24 40.32 15.39
N SER A 317 20.66 39.98 14.23
CA SER A 317 20.99 40.72 13.00
C SER A 317 20.50 42.16 13.20
N LYS A 318 21.39 42.99 13.73
CA LYS A 318 21.31 44.44 13.84
C LYS A 318 21.35 45.12 12.46
N SER A 319 20.81 44.48 11.42
CA SER A 319 20.07 45.29 10.46
C SER A 319 18.89 45.76 11.28
N THR A 320 18.96 47.00 11.73
CA THR A 320 17.79 47.84 12.01
C THR A 320 16.55 47.12 11.47
N TYR A 321 15.68 46.66 12.35
CA TYR A 321 14.27 46.57 11.98
C TYR A 321 13.89 48.03 11.74
N GLU A 322 14.33 48.59 10.60
CA GLU A 322 13.80 49.80 10.04
C GLU A 322 12.31 49.58 10.12
N THR A 323 11.65 50.44 10.89
CA THR A 323 10.20 50.46 11.07
C THR A 323 9.57 50.03 9.75
N LYS A 324 9.09 48.78 9.70
CA LYS A 324 8.58 48.25 8.44
C LYS A 324 7.46 49.19 8.05
N THR A 325 7.50 49.66 6.80
CA THR A 325 6.44 50.50 6.26
C THR A 325 5.11 49.79 6.50
N SER A 326 4.10 50.53 6.95
CA SER A 326 2.80 50.01 7.40
C SER A 326 2.21 48.95 6.46
N TRP A 327 2.37 49.12 5.14
CA TRP A 327 1.90 48.18 4.12
C TRP A 327 2.47 46.76 4.25
N GLN A 328 3.73 46.58 4.67
CA GLN A 328 4.34 45.25 4.81
C GLN A 328 3.70 44.44 5.94
N LEU A 329 3.19 45.11 6.98
CA LEU A 329 2.49 44.46 8.10
C LEU A 329 1.15 43.89 7.62
N TYR A 330 0.41 44.66 6.81
CA TYR A 330 -0.83 44.20 6.19
C TYR A 330 -0.57 43.06 5.20
N CYS A 331 0.51 43.10 4.42
CA CYS A 331 0.91 41.99 3.56
C CYS A 331 1.16 40.69 4.33
N ASN A 332 1.75 40.74 5.53
CA ASN A 332 1.95 39.54 6.36
C ASN A 332 0.61 38.96 6.86
N LEU A 333 -0.37 39.81 7.19
CA LEU A 333 -1.72 39.35 7.56
C LEU A 333 -2.43 38.70 6.37
N ILE A 334 -2.33 39.30 5.18
CA ILE A 334 -2.88 38.72 3.96
C ILE A 334 -2.19 37.38 3.64
N ALA A 335 -0.86 37.32 3.75
CA ALA A 335 -0.10 36.09 3.58
C ALA A 335 -0.53 35.01 4.57
N LEU A 336 -0.83 35.38 5.83
CA LEU A 336 -1.33 34.44 6.83
C LEU A 336 -2.67 33.84 6.39
N ILE A 337 -3.61 34.66 5.93
CA ILE A 337 -4.92 34.20 5.43
C ILE A 337 -4.73 33.22 4.26
N VAL A 338 -3.88 33.56 3.29
CA VAL A 338 -3.59 32.71 2.13
C VAL A 338 -3.00 31.37 2.57
N VAL A 339 -2.02 31.38 3.49
CA VAL A 339 -1.43 30.15 4.03
C VAL A 339 -2.48 29.30 4.77
N THR A 340 -3.34 29.91 5.59
CA THR A 340 -4.38 29.18 6.33
C THR A 340 -5.33 28.47 5.37
N LEU A 341 -5.81 29.18 4.34
CA LEU A 341 -6.72 28.61 3.34
C LEU A 341 -6.03 27.53 2.50
N PHE A 342 -4.77 27.75 2.12
CA PHE A 342 -3.98 26.78 1.36
C PHE A 342 -3.79 25.47 2.14
N LEU A 343 -3.34 25.54 3.40
CA LEU A 343 -3.15 24.34 4.22
C LEU A 343 -4.47 23.65 4.54
N ALA A 344 -5.55 24.41 4.78
CA ALA A 344 -6.86 23.82 4.95
C ALA A 344 -7.35 23.08 3.69
N ASN A 345 -7.03 23.59 2.50
CA ASN A 345 -7.34 22.90 1.25
C ASN A 345 -6.56 21.58 1.10
N ILE A 346 -5.29 21.54 1.54
CA ILE A 346 -4.52 20.29 1.59
C ILE A 346 -5.20 19.28 2.53
N ILE A 347 -5.62 19.71 3.73
CA ILE A 347 -6.34 18.83 4.67
C ILE A 347 -7.65 18.31 4.06
N ARG A 348 -8.41 19.16 3.34
CA ARG A 348 -9.63 18.71 2.65
C ARG A 348 -9.32 17.70 1.55
N SER A 349 -8.31 17.96 0.72
CA SER A 349 -7.90 17.04 -0.36
C SER A 349 -7.52 15.67 0.19
N LEU A 350 -6.88 15.61 1.36
CA LEU A 350 -6.49 14.37 2.01
C LEU A 350 -7.68 13.46 2.32
N VAL A 351 -8.87 14.04 2.50
CA VAL A 351 -10.12 13.30 2.75
C VAL A 351 -10.92 13.11 1.45
N SER A 352 -11.07 14.15 0.61
CA SER A 352 -11.88 14.07 -0.62
C SER A 352 -11.26 13.20 -1.70
N ASP A 353 -9.93 13.26 -1.83
CA ASP A 353 -9.18 12.66 -2.94
C ASP A 353 -8.50 11.35 -2.50
N SER A 354 -8.96 10.75 -1.40
CA SER A 354 -8.44 9.48 -0.87
C SER A 354 -9.53 8.43 -0.65
N LYS A 355 -9.12 7.16 -0.62
CA LYS A 355 -9.95 6.02 -0.19
C LYS A 355 -9.67 5.64 1.27
N ILE A 356 -9.09 6.56 2.04
CA ILE A 356 -8.62 6.30 3.40
C ILE A 356 -9.78 6.53 4.38
N SER A 357 -9.99 5.58 5.29
CA SER A 357 -10.95 5.79 6.38
C SER A 357 -10.36 6.74 7.43
N PHE A 358 -11.09 7.81 7.72
CA PHE A 358 -10.84 8.74 8.83
C PHE A 358 -11.84 8.55 9.98
N ASP A 359 -12.64 7.48 9.95
CA ASP A 359 -13.64 7.22 10.98
C ASP A 359 -13.00 6.57 12.21
N VAL A 360 -12.75 7.40 13.22
CA VAL A 360 -12.18 6.96 14.52
C VAL A 360 -13.21 6.17 15.34
N THR A 361 -14.51 6.28 15.05
CA THR A 361 -15.55 5.50 15.74
C THR A 361 -15.56 4.04 15.27
N ASN A 362 -15.17 3.79 14.02
CA ASN A 362 -14.96 2.46 13.47
C ASN A 362 -13.47 2.11 13.44
N PHE A 363 -12.92 1.75 14.60
CA PHE A 363 -11.50 1.42 14.77
C PHE A 363 -11.00 0.32 13.79
N PHE A 364 -11.85 -0.66 13.46
CA PHE A 364 -11.49 -1.73 12.52
C PHE A 364 -11.32 -1.26 11.06
N SER A 365 -11.86 -0.09 10.71
CA SER A 365 -11.66 0.52 9.40
C SER A 365 -10.31 1.23 9.26
N LEU A 366 -9.62 1.51 10.37
CA LEU A 366 -8.35 2.22 10.37
C LEU A 366 -7.23 1.30 9.90
N ASN A 367 -6.41 1.79 8.98
CA ASN A 367 -5.27 1.05 8.43
C ASN A 367 -3.99 1.90 8.52
N ILE A 368 -2.88 1.36 8.00
CA ILE A 368 -1.59 2.06 7.99
C ILE A 368 -1.66 3.42 7.27
N TYR A 369 -2.51 3.57 6.25
CA TYR A 369 -2.70 4.83 5.54
C TYR A 369 -3.43 5.88 6.38
N SER A 370 -4.38 5.47 7.23
CA SER A 370 -5.02 6.34 8.22
C SER A 370 -3.99 6.89 9.21
N VAL A 371 -3.13 6.02 9.75
CA VAL A 371 -2.06 6.42 10.68
C VAL A 371 -1.09 7.41 10.02
N VAL A 372 -0.65 7.12 8.80
CA VAL A 372 0.23 8.04 8.04
C VAL A 372 -0.46 9.38 7.78
N SER A 373 -1.77 9.37 7.48
CA SER A 373 -2.54 10.60 7.29
C SER A 373 -2.61 11.44 8.57
N PHE A 374 -2.76 10.82 9.75
CA PHE A 374 -2.70 11.55 11.03
C PHE A 374 -1.31 12.17 11.27
N ILE A 375 -0.24 11.47 10.91
CA ILE A 375 1.13 12.03 10.97
C ILE A 375 1.26 13.25 10.04
N ILE A 376 0.72 13.17 8.82
CA ILE A 376 0.68 14.29 7.87
C ILE A 376 -0.06 15.50 8.48
N LEU A 377 -1.24 15.28 9.06
CA LEU A 377 -2.01 16.34 9.72
C LEU A 377 -1.20 16.99 10.86
N GLY A 378 -0.48 16.19 11.64
CA GLY A 378 0.44 16.69 12.67
C GLY A 378 1.52 17.62 12.10
N PHE A 379 2.20 17.21 11.02
CA PHE A 379 3.20 18.05 10.37
C PHE A 379 2.61 19.33 9.75
N ILE A 380 1.42 19.25 9.15
CA ILE A 380 0.72 20.43 8.61
C ILE A 380 0.37 21.40 9.74
N ALA A 381 -0.19 20.91 10.85
CA ALA A 381 -0.56 21.72 12.01
C ALA A 381 0.65 22.40 12.66
N LEU A 382 1.75 21.67 12.86
CA LEU A 382 2.99 22.22 13.41
C LEU A 382 3.65 23.23 12.46
N SER A 383 3.63 22.95 11.15
CA SER A 383 4.10 23.89 10.11
C SER A 383 3.28 25.18 10.13
N TYR A 384 1.95 25.07 10.21
CA TYR A 384 1.06 26.21 10.33
C TYR A 384 1.38 27.06 11.56
N TYR A 385 1.53 26.44 12.73
CA TYR A 385 1.85 27.15 13.97
C TYR A 385 3.13 27.98 13.84
N HIS A 386 4.19 27.40 13.27
CA HIS A 386 5.45 28.11 13.06
C HIS A 386 5.39 29.18 11.97
N ILE A 387 4.70 28.95 10.85
CA ILE A 387 4.50 29.99 9.83
C ILE A 387 3.71 31.16 10.43
N ALA A 388 2.67 30.89 11.21
CA ALA A 388 1.88 31.94 11.82
C ALA A 388 2.70 32.78 12.81
N GLN A 389 3.57 32.16 13.61
CA GLN A 389 4.53 32.88 14.45
C GLN A 389 5.48 33.75 13.61
N ILE A 390 6.03 33.22 12.51
CA ILE A 390 6.92 33.96 11.60
C ILE A 390 6.23 35.20 11.03
N LEU A 391 4.98 35.08 10.58
CA LEU A 391 4.21 36.16 9.96
C LEU A 391 3.69 37.18 10.98
N LEU A 392 3.30 36.74 12.18
CA LEU A 392 2.78 37.62 13.25
C LEU A 392 3.88 38.34 14.04
N ARG A 393 5.09 37.78 14.12
CA ARG A 393 6.23 38.40 14.83
C ARG A 393 6.50 39.86 14.46
N PRO A 394 6.66 40.26 13.18
CA PRO A 394 6.88 41.67 12.82
C PRO A 394 5.70 42.57 13.18
N ILE A 395 4.47 42.06 13.14
CA ILE A 395 3.25 42.80 13.48
C ILE A 395 3.24 43.14 14.98
N ILE A 396 3.60 42.16 15.80
CA ILE A 396 3.62 42.29 17.25
C ILE A 396 4.80 43.15 17.73
N GLN A 397 5.96 43.05 17.07
CA GLN A 397 7.11 43.92 17.32
C GLN A 397 6.84 45.40 16.98
N ASN A 398 6.11 45.68 15.90
CA ASN A 398 5.68 47.03 15.53
C ASN A 398 4.44 47.51 16.31
N LYS A 399 3.99 46.75 17.33
CA LYS A 399 2.88 47.10 18.24
C LYS A 399 1.56 47.45 17.51
N LEU A 400 1.30 46.87 16.34
CA LEU A 400 0.01 47.06 15.66
C LEU A 400 -1.13 46.58 16.58
N PRO A 401 -2.12 47.41 16.92
CA PRO A 401 -3.15 47.01 17.88
C PRO A 401 -3.91 45.78 17.40
N THR A 402 -4.22 44.87 18.33
CA THR A 402 -4.89 43.59 18.03
C THR A 402 -6.19 43.80 17.26
N LEU A 403 -6.97 44.84 17.59
CA LEU A 403 -8.22 45.16 16.89
C LEU A 403 -8.01 45.38 15.39
N TYR A 404 -6.97 46.12 14.98
CA TYR A 404 -6.67 46.31 13.55
C TYR A 404 -6.26 45.02 12.87
N GLN A 405 -5.51 44.14 13.55
CA GLN A 405 -5.16 42.84 13.01
C GLN A 405 -6.40 41.98 12.74
N LEU A 406 -7.33 41.93 13.71
CA LEU A 406 -8.59 41.19 13.59
C LEU A 406 -9.50 41.78 12.50
N LEU A 407 -9.62 43.10 12.41
CA LEU A 407 -10.39 43.76 11.37
C LEU A 407 -9.85 43.46 9.97
N VAL A 408 -8.52 43.49 9.78
CA VAL A 408 -7.90 43.14 8.49
C VAL A 408 -8.19 41.69 8.13
N VAL A 409 -8.05 40.76 9.09
CA VAL A 409 -8.33 39.33 8.87
C VAL A 409 -9.80 39.11 8.50
N LEU A 410 -10.72 39.77 9.20
CA LEU A 410 -12.15 39.67 8.92
C LEU A 410 -12.51 40.30 7.57
N ILE A 411 -12.08 41.53 7.30
CA ILE A 411 -12.40 42.24 6.04
C ILE A 411 -11.83 41.47 4.85
N ALA A 412 -10.55 41.11 4.87
CA ALA A 412 -9.94 40.36 3.79
C ALA A 412 -10.52 38.95 3.64
N GLY A 413 -10.85 38.29 4.77
CA GLY A 413 -11.53 37.01 4.78
C GLY A 413 -12.94 37.08 4.17
N PHE A 414 -13.73 38.09 4.51
CA PHE A 414 -15.05 38.32 3.93
C PHE A 414 -14.96 38.66 2.45
N ILE A 415 -14.00 39.49 2.01
CA ILE A 415 -13.76 39.75 0.59
C ILE A 415 -13.47 38.44 -0.16
N TYR A 416 -12.60 37.58 0.39
CA TYR A 416 -12.33 36.27 -0.18
C TYR A 416 -13.58 35.39 -0.26
N LEU A 417 -14.40 35.36 0.80
CA LEU A 417 -15.67 34.64 0.79
C LEU A 417 -16.62 35.18 -0.28
N THR A 418 -16.73 36.50 -0.43
CA THR A 418 -17.56 37.14 -1.46
C THR A 418 -17.13 36.74 -2.87
N ILE A 419 -15.82 36.70 -3.14
CA ILE A 419 -15.28 36.28 -4.44
C ILE A 419 -15.56 34.79 -4.71
N THR A 420 -15.62 33.98 -3.65
CA THR A 420 -15.80 32.52 -3.73
C THR A 420 -17.22 32.04 -3.40
N ILE A 421 -18.20 32.95 -3.42
CA ILE A 421 -19.63 32.63 -3.25
C ILE A 421 -20.04 31.55 -4.26
N ASN A 422 -20.85 30.58 -3.81
CA ASN A 422 -21.30 29.37 -4.53
C ASN A 422 -20.31 28.22 -4.66
N ALA A 423 -19.10 28.31 -4.09
CA ALA A 423 -18.27 27.12 -3.95
C ALA A 423 -18.89 26.16 -2.91
N GLN A 424 -18.83 24.85 -3.16
CA GLN A 424 -19.26 23.79 -2.21
C GLN A 424 -18.64 23.96 -0.81
N ASN A 425 -17.52 24.68 -0.71
CA ASN A 425 -16.72 24.85 0.50
C ASN A 425 -16.96 26.19 1.24
N THR A 426 -17.98 26.97 0.90
CA THR A 426 -18.19 28.32 1.46
C THR A 426 -18.34 28.30 2.99
N VAL A 427 -19.18 27.41 3.54
CA VAL A 427 -19.40 27.27 5.00
C VAL A 427 -18.10 26.85 5.71
N ALA A 428 -17.35 25.93 5.11
CA ALA A 428 -16.08 25.48 5.67
C ALA A 428 -15.02 26.59 5.65
N ASN A 429 -14.98 27.44 4.62
CA ASN A 429 -14.10 28.60 4.55
C ASN A 429 -14.45 29.66 5.60
N LEU A 430 -15.75 29.88 5.86
CA LEU A 430 -16.21 30.76 6.94
C LEU A 430 -15.68 30.29 8.29
N LEU A 431 -15.85 28.99 8.61
CA LEU A 431 -15.34 28.42 9.87
C LEU A 431 -13.82 28.56 10.01
N ILE A 432 -13.06 28.44 8.92
CA ILE A 432 -11.60 28.65 8.92
C ILE A 432 -11.26 30.12 9.22
N ILE A 433 -11.99 31.08 8.65
CA ILE A 433 -11.75 32.51 8.91
C ILE A 433 -12.09 32.87 10.36
N VAL A 434 -13.19 32.32 10.90
CA VAL A 434 -13.54 32.46 12.32
C VAL A 434 -12.43 31.87 13.21
N TRP A 435 -11.96 30.67 12.88
CA TRP A 435 -10.87 30.02 13.60
C TRP A 435 -9.56 30.81 13.51
N LEU A 436 -9.22 31.35 12.34
CA LEU A 436 -8.03 32.18 12.14
C LEU A 436 -8.10 33.45 12.99
N THR A 437 -9.25 34.09 13.04
CA THR A 437 -9.50 35.28 13.86
C THR A 437 -9.27 34.97 15.34
N LEU A 438 -9.83 33.85 15.83
CA LEU A 438 -9.63 33.37 17.19
C LEU A 438 -8.15 33.00 17.46
N PHE A 439 -7.48 32.36 16.50
CA PHE A 439 -6.07 32.00 16.60
C PHE A 439 -5.16 33.25 16.72
N VAL A 440 -5.40 34.28 15.89
CA VAL A 440 -4.68 35.57 15.95
C VAL A 440 -4.93 36.27 17.28
N PHE A 441 -6.16 36.23 17.79
CA PHE A 441 -6.48 36.77 19.12
C PHE A 441 -5.68 36.08 20.22
N ILE A 442 -5.65 34.73 20.24
CA ILE A 442 -4.94 33.96 21.26
C ILE A 442 -3.42 34.22 21.20
N ILE A 443 -2.81 34.26 20.01
CA ILE A 443 -1.37 34.58 19.89
C ILE A 443 -1.07 36.00 20.40
N ASN A 444 -1.94 36.97 20.12
CA ASN A 444 -1.75 38.34 20.64
C ASN A 444 -1.94 38.44 22.15
N TRP A 445 -2.75 37.56 22.76
CA TRP A 445 -2.82 37.44 24.22
C TRP A 445 -1.57 36.76 24.79
N ARG A 446 -1.01 35.79 24.06
CA ARG A 446 0.16 34.98 24.42
C ARG A 446 1.42 35.34 23.63
N LYS A 447 1.80 36.64 23.62
CA LYS A 447 2.96 37.13 22.84
C LYS A 447 4.28 36.44 23.19
N GLN A 448 4.43 35.96 24.43
CA GLN A 448 5.61 35.23 24.90
C GLN A 448 5.86 33.94 24.10
N ASP A 449 4.81 33.33 23.55
CA ASP A 449 4.93 32.08 22.81
C ASP A 449 5.46 32.28 21.38
N ILE A 450 5.59 33.51 20.86
CA ILE A 450 6.00 33.79 19.47
C ILE A 450 7.43 33.32 19.19
N ASP A 451 8.36 33.61 20.10
CA ASP A 451 9.77 33.27 19.91
C ASP A 451 10.09 31.84 20.35
N LEU A 452 9.17 31.18 21.07
CA LEU A 452 9.38 29.83 21.61
C LEU A 452 8.95 28.73 20.62
N PRO A 453 9.69 27.60 20.54
CA PRO A 453 9.16 26.35 20.01
C PRO A 453 7.86 25.94 20.74
N ILE A 454 6.95 25.27 20.03
CA ILE A 454 5.67 24.84 20.62
C ILE A 454 5.89 23.96 21.86
N LEU A 455 6.90 23.08 21.81
CA LEU A 455 7.28 22.15 22.89
C LEU A 455 7.81 22.86 24.14
N GLN A 456 8.27 24.10 24.03
CA GLN A 456 8.78 24.89 25.15
C GLN A 456 7.74 25.88 25.69
N SER A 457 6.58 26.01 25.03
CA SER A 457 5.50 26.86 25.51
C SER A 457 4.84 26.24 26.75
N SER A 458 4.57 27.06 27.77
CA SER A 458 3.76 26.63 28.92
C SER A 458 2.32 26.26 28.54
N PHE A 459 1.85 26.70 27.36
CA PHE A 459 0.55 26.37 26.80
C PHE A 459 0.61 25.26 25.74
N PHE A 460 1.66 24.44 25.73
CA PHE A 460 1.86 23.36 24.75
C PHE A 460 0.60 22.50 24.52
N ILE A 461 -0.01 21.98 25.59
CA ILE A 461 -1.20 21.12 25.50
C ILE A 461 -2.38 21.88 24.88
N PHE A 462 -2.57 23.15 25.29
CA PHE A 462 -3.61 24.00 24.74
C PHE A 462 -3.42 24.24 23.23
N TRP A 463 -2.19 24.54 22.80
CA TRP A 463 -1.85 24.72 21.39
C TRP A 463 -2.06 23.44 20.57
N MET A 464 -1.67 22.29 21.10
CA MET A 464 -1.92 21.00 20.45
C MET A 464 -3.42 20.72 20.33
N MET A 465 -4.19 21.00 21.38
CA MET A 465 -5.64 20.78 21.40
C MET A 465 -6.37 21.65 20.40
N ILE A 466 -6.07 22.96 20.33
CA ILE A 466 -6.75 23.88 19.39
C ILE A 466 -6.41 23.57 17.92
N LEU A 467 -5.17 23.15 17.64
CA LEU A 467 -4.74 22.73 16.30
C LEU A 467 -5.38 21.39 15.90
N ALA A 468 -5.40 20.42 16.83
CA ALA A 468 -6.06 19.14 16.60
C ALA A 468 -7.56 19.31 16.38
N LEU A 469 -8.23 20.12 17.19
CA LEU A 469 -9.65 20.44 17.05
C LEU A 469 -9.96 21.05 15.69
N CYS A 470 -9.11 21.97 15.20
CA CYS A 470 -9.24 22.52 13.85
C CYS A 470 -9.17 21.42 12.77
N CYS A 471 -8.15 20.56 12.85
CA CYS A 471 -7.97 19.45 11.90
C CYS A 471 -9.18 18.50 11.93
N THR A 472 -9.66 18.13 13.12
CA THR A 472 -10.83 17.26 13.29
C THR A 472 -12.10 17.87 12.71
N ILE A 473 -12.34 19.17 12.90
CA ILE A 473 -13.50 19.86 12.32
C ILE A 473 -13.44 19.84 10.79
N ILE A 474 -12.28 20.13 10.21
CA ILE A 474 -12.09 20.13 8.75
C ILE A 474 -12.30 18.71 8.20
N VAL A 475 -11.65 17.70 8.79
CA VAL A 475 -11.72 16.30 8.37
C VAL A 475 -13.15 15.77 8.51
N SER A 476 -13.82 16.02 9.64
CA SER A 476 -15.19 15.56 9.88
C SER A 476 -16.19 16.18 8.89
N ASN A 477 -16.07 17.48 8.62
CA ASN A 477 -16.93 18.15 7.65
C ASN A 477 -16.71 17.58 6.24
N GLN A 478 -15.45 17.36 5.85
CA GLN A 478 -15.13 16.78 4.55
C GLN A 478 -15.61 15.34 4.43
N ASN A 479 -15.49 14.54 5.49
CA ASN A 479 -15.96 13.15 5.51
C ASN A 479 -17.49 13.08 5.32
N LYS A 480 -18.24 13.96 5.98
CA LYS A 480 -19.70 14.09 5.77
C LYS A 480 -20.04 14.45 4.33
N SER A 481 -19.27 15.35 3.72
CA SER A 481 -19.48 15.72 2.31
C SER A 481 -19.25 14.54 1.37
N VAL A 482 -18.19 13.76 1.59
CA VAL A 482 -17.88 12.57 0.78
C VAL A 482 -18.94 11.48 0.99
N GLU A 483 -19.35 11.23 2.23
CA GLU A 483 -20.41 10.28 2.57
C GLU A 483 -21.75 10.67 1.90
N TRP A 484 -22.09 11.96 1.90
CA TRP A 484 -23.29 12.47 1.24
C TRP A 484 -23.26 12.22 -0.27
N GLU A 485 -22.12 12.47 -0.92
CA GLU A 485 -21.95 12.21 -2.35
C GLU A 485 -22.05 10.72 -2.68
N GLN A 486 -21.48 9.85 -1.83
CA GLN A 486 -21.60 8.40 -1.96
C GLN A 486 -23.05 7.94 -1.82
N ARG A 487 -23.79 8.47 -0.85
CA ARG A 487 -25.24 8.20 -0.69
C ARG A 487 -26.04 8.65 -1.91
N LYS A 488 -25.73 9.81 -2.47
CA LYS A 488 -26.36 10.29 -3.70
C LYS A 488 -26.11 9.34 -4.88
N LYS A 489 -24.84 8.94 -5.10
CA LYS A 489 -24.48 7.97 -6.14
C LYS A 489 -25.16 6.62 -5.93
N MET A 490 -25.29 6.18 -4.68
CA MET A 490 -26.02 4.94 -4.36
C MET A 490 -27.51 5.07 -4.64
N ALA A 491 -28.14 6.19 -4.28
CA ALA A 491 -29.54 6.46 -4.58
C ALA A 491 -29.78 6.56 -6.10
N GLU A 492 -28.90 7.19 -6.87
CA GLU A 492 -28.95 7.23 -8.34
C GLU A 492 -28.86 5.81 -8.93
N ARG A 493 -27.95 4.97 -8.42
CA ARG A 493 -27.85 3.56 -8.82
C ARG A 493 -29.10 2.73 -8.48
N LEU A 494 -29.75 3.01 -7.35
CA LEU A 494 -30.99 2.33 -6.95
C LEU A 494 -32.22 2.85 -7.71
N ALA A 495 -32.24 4.14 -8.05
CA ALA A 495 -33.31 4.76 -8.83
C ALA A 495 -33.31 4.27 -10.28
N VAL A 496 -32.12 3.97 -10.82
CA VAL A 496 -31.95 3.21 -12.06
C VAL A 496 -32.29 1.74 -11.73
N GLN A 497 -33.59 1.41 -11.72
CA GLN A 497 -34.11 0.09 -11.37
C GLN A 497 -33.61 -1.03 -12.29
N SER A 498 -33.11 -0.70 -13.49
CA SER A 498 -32.50 -1.65 -14.42
C SER A 498 -30.97 -1.56 -14.39
N ASP A 499 -30.26 -2.67 -14.19
CA ASP A 499 -28.80 -2.71 -14.35
C ASP A 499 -28.47 -2.36 -15.80
N PRO A 500 -27.87 -1.19 -16.12
CA PRO A 500 -27.56 -0.83 -17.49
C PRO A 500 -26.57 -1.80 -18.13
N ASN A 501 -25.74 -2.46 -17.31
CA ASN A 501 -24.86 -3.52 -17.77
C ASN A 501 -25.65 -4.81 -18.04
N GLY A 502 -26.71 -5.07 -17.28
CA GLY A 502 -27.65 -6.17 -17.52
C GLY A 502 -28.42 -5.98 -18.82
N GLU A 503 -28.96 -4.78 -19.08
CA GLU A 503 -29.61 -4.43 -20.35
C GLU A 503 -28.65 -4.58 -21.54
N ASN A 504 -27.41 -4.09 -21.43
CA ASN A 504 -26.42 -4.25 -22.50
C ASN A 504 -26.02 -5.71 -22.73
N LEU A 505 -25.79 -6.49 -21.65
CA LEU A 505 -25.47 -7.92 -21.77
C LEU A 505 -26.64 -8.70 -22.39
N LEU A 506 -27.87 -8.37 -22.00
CA LEU A 506 -29.08 -8.97 -22.54
C LEU A 506 -29.31 -8.55 -24.00
N ALA A 507 -29.03 -7.30 -24.36
CA ALA A 507 -29.09 -6.82 -25.74
C ALA A 507 -28.04 -7.52 -26.63
N ILE A 508 -26.82 -7.73 -26.14
CA ILE A 508 -25.77 -8.50 -26.83
C ILE A 508 -26.20 -9.96 -26.98
N ALA A 509 -26.75 -10.57 -25.94
CA ALA A 509 -27.27 -11.94 -25.99
C ALA A 509 -28.43 -12.08 -26.99
N MET A 510 -29.34 -11.10 -27.02
CA MET A 510 -30.46 -11.05 -27.98
C MET A 510 -30.00 -10.77 -29.41
N ALA A 511 -28.91 -10.04 -29.63
CA ALA A 511 -28.35 -9.83 -30.96
C ALA A 511 -27.89 -11.15 -31.61
N ASN A 512 -27.45 -12.12 -30.81
CA ASN A 512 -27.11 -13.48 -31.29
C ASN A 512 -28.36 -14.34 -31.54
N PHE A 513 -29.54 -13.92 -31.07
CA PHE A 513 -30.85 -14.52 -31.33
C PHE A 513 -31.50 -13.94 -32.59
N ASP A 514 -30.81 -14.01 -33.73
CA ASP A 514 -31.39 -13.60 -35.01
C ASP A 514 -32.42 -14.64 -35.53
N ASN A 515 -33.50 -14.15 -36.13
CA ASN A 515 -34.52 -14.95 -36.81
C ASN A 515 -33.92 -15.93 -37.83
N ASN A 516 -32.81 -15.56 -38.48
CA ASN A 516 -32.12 -16.44 -39.42
C ASN A 516 -31.48 -17.66 -38.74
N VAL A 517 -30.93 -17.48 -37.53
CA VAL A 517 -30.30 -18.57 -36.76
C VAL A 517 -31.38 -19.51 -36.22
N LEU A 518 -32.47 -18.95 -35.69
CA LEU A 518 -33.62 -19.72 -35.23
C LEU A 518 -34.30 -20.50 -36.36
N ALA A 519 -34.54 -19.87 -37.51
CA ALA A 519 -35.16 -20.54 -38.66
C ALA A 519 -34.31 -21.71 -39.17
N LYS A 520 -32.98 -21.54 -39.26
CA LYS A 520 -32.05 -22.60 -39.68
C LYS A 520 -31.98 -23.77 -38.70
N ASN A 521 -32.18 -23.51 -37.41
CA ASN A 521 -32.08 -24.53 -36.37
C ASN A 521 -33.43 -25.04 -35.85
N PHE A 522 -34.55 -24.58 -36.43
CA PHE A 522 -35.90 -24.88 -35.94
C PHE A 522 -36.19 -26.39 -35.88
N TYR A 523 -35.68 -27.14 -36.86
CA TYR A 523 -35.83 -28.60 -36.92
C TYR A 523 -35.26 -29.31 -35.68
N ARG A 524 -34.26 -28.73 -35.00
CA ARG A 524 -33.63 -29.30 -33.79
C ARG A 524 -34.53 -29.25 -32.57
N LEU A 525 -35.58 -28.44 -32.59
CA LEU A 525 -36.58 -28.35 -31.50
C LEU A 525 -37.62 -29.48 -31.55
N GLN A 526 -37.70 -30.22 -32.67
CA GLN A 526 -38.72 -31.27 -32.87
C GLN A 526 -38.38 -32.60 -32.18
N SER A 527 -37.09 -32.84 -31.87
CA SER A 527 -36.62 -34.05 -31.17
C SER A 527 -36.09 -33.70 -29.78
N GLU A 528 -36.48 -34.47 -28.77
CA GLU A 528 -36.12 -34.24 -27.36
C GLU A 528 -34.60 -34.17 -27.15
N TYR A 529 -33.84 -35.05 -27.80
CA TYR A 529 -32.39 -35.09 -27.68
C TYR A 529 -31.74 -33.81 -28.23
N THR A 530 -32.04 -33.43 -29.48
CA THR A 530 -31.45 -32.24 -30.11
C THR A 530 -31.94 -30.93 -29.48
N ASN A 531 -33.15 -30.93 -28.95
CA ASN A 531 -33.74 -29.79 -28.24
C ASN A 531 -32.96 -29.47 -26.97
N LYS A 532 -32.53 -30.51 -26.23
CA LYS A 532 -31.69 -30.31 -25.04
C LYS A 532 -30.36 -29.64 -25.40
N TYR A 533 -29.63 -30.15 -26.39
CA TYR A 533 -28.34 -29.59 -26.78
C TYR A 533 -28.41 -28.15 -27.29
N ILE A 534 -29.42 -27.82 -28.09
CA ILE A 534 -29.56 -26.45 -28.59
C ILE A 534 -29.94 -25.48 -27.47
N LYS A 535 -30.79 -25.89 -26.53
CA LYS A 535 -31.09 -25.08 -25.34
C LYS A 535 -29.85 -24.87 -24.48
N ASP A 536 -29.09 -25.93 -24.22
CA ASP A 536 -27.86 -25.85 -23.42
C ASP A 536 -26.82 -24.93 -24.08
N SER A 537 -26.62 -25.02 -25.39
CA SER A 537 -25.72 -24.12 -26.14
C SER A 537 -26.21 -22.67 -26.12
N LEU A 538 -27.51 -22.42 -26.35
CA LEU A 538 -28.07 -21.07 -26.34
C LEU A 538 -27.98 -20.42 -24.95
N VAL A 539 -28.20 -21.18 -23.88
CA VAL A 539 -28.13 -20.69 -22.50
C VAL A 539 -26.68 -20.44 -22.09
N ASN A 540 -25.77 -21.39 -22.34
CA ASN A 540 -24.40 -21.31 -21.85
C ASN A 540 -23.49 -20.42 -22.70
N GLU A 541 -23.74 -20.28 -24.01
CA GLU A 541 -22.91 -19.42 -24.87
C GLU A 541 -23.39 -17.97 -24.92
N ASN A 542 -24.70 -17.74 -25.02
CA ASN A 542 -25.22 -16.38 -25.21
C ASN A 542 -25.60 -15.69 -23.90
N PHE A 543 -26.06 -16.43 -22.89
CA PHE A 543 -26.56 -15.85 -21.65
C PHE A 543 -25.65 -16.06 -20.44
N SER A 544 -24.53 -16.77 -20.55
CA SER A 544 -23.64 -17.01 -19.40
C SER A 544 -23.14 -15.73 -18.73
N GLY A 545 -22.79 -14.70 -19.49
CA GLY A 545 -22.37 -13.41 -18.93
C GLY A 545 -23.47 -12.69 -18.13
N TYR A 546 -24.75 -12.92 -18.46
CA TYR A 546 -25.90 -12.36 -17.76
C TYR A 546 -26.36 -13.27 -16.60
N LEU A 547 -26.51 -14.57 -16.84
CA LEU A 547 -27.00 -15.55 -15.88
C LEU A 547 -26.03 -15.77 -14.72
N ASN A 548 -24.72 -15.68 -14.93
CA ASN A 548 -23.72 -15.78 -13.86
C ASN A 548 -23.82 -14.66 -12.80
N LYS A 549 -24.62 -13.61 -13.03
CA LYS A 549 -24.91 -12.57 -12.03
C LYS A 549 -26.02 -12.97 -11.05
N TYR A 550 -26.76 -14.04 -11.35
CA TYR A 550 -27.84 -14.54 -10.53
C TYR A 550 -27.46 -15.94 -10.05
N ASP A 551 -27.54 -16.19 -8.74
CA ASP A 551 -27.42 -17.55 -8.22
C ASP A 551 -28.66 -18.33 -8.70
N THR A 552 -28.49 -19.13 -9.76
CA THR A 552 -29.50 -20.06 -10.26
C THR A 552 -29.12 -21.50 -9.97
#